data_AF-A0A699RTH7-F1
#
_entry.id   AF-A0A699RTH7-F1
#
_cell.length_a   1.000
_cell.length_b   1.000
_cell.length_c   1.000
_cell.angle_alpha   90.00
_cell.angle_beta   90.00
_cell.angle_gamma   90.00
#
_symmetry.space_group_name_H-M   'P 1'
#
loop_
_entity.id
_entity.type
_entity.pdbx_description
1 polymer ?
#
loop_
_entity_poly.entity_id
_entity_poly.type
_entity_poly.pdbx_seq_one_letter_code
_entity_poly.pdbx_strand_id
1 'polypeptide(L)' 'KELNMRQRRWLELLSDYDCEIRYHPGKANVVADALIRKEREPPLRVRALVMTIGLDLPRQILNA' A
#
# COMPACT_ATOMS: atom_id res chain seq x y z
N LYS A 1 3.92 -25.10 23.62
CA LYS A 1 4.24 -23.70 23.26
C LYS A 1 2.91 -22.99 23.07
N GLU A 2 2.59 -21.99 23.89
CA GLU A 2 1.27 -21.34 23.86
C GLU A 2 1.20 -20.25 22.78
N LEU A 3 0.05 -20.08 22.15
CA LEU A 3 -0.18 -19.06 21.12
C LEU A 3 -0.47 -17.71 21.78
N ASN A 4 0.11 -16.64 21.22
CA ASN A 4 -0.20 -15.29 21.67
C ASN A 4 -1.65 -14.90 21.31
N MET A 5 -2.17 -13.85 21.97
CA MET A 5 -3.56 -13.41 21.77
C MET A 5 -3.88 -13.04 20.31
N ARG A 6 -2.90 -12.51 19.57
CA ARG A 6 -3.07 -12.17 18.15
C ARG A 6 -3.24 -13.43 17.31
N GLN A 7 -2.40 -14.44 17.51
CA GLN A 7 -2.45 -15.72 16.81
C GLN A 7 -3.78 -16.44 17.05
N ARG A 8 -4.29 -16.42 18.30
CA ARG A 8 -5.61 -17.00 18.62
C ARG A 8 -6.74 -16.33 17.84
N ARG A 9 -6.78 -14.99 17.82
CA ARG A 9 -7.78 -14.25 17.02
C ARG A 9 -7.69 -14.56 15.52
N TRP A 10 -6.48 -14.73 14.98
CA TRP A 10 -6.31 -15.14 13.58
C TRP A 10 -6.79 -16.57 13.32
N LEU A 11 -6.59 -17.50 14.26
CA LEU A 11 -7.11 -18.86 14.12
C LEU A 11 -8.64 -18.91 14.17
N GLU A 12 -9.27 -18.14 15.06
CA GLU A 12 -10.73 -18.00 15.10
C GLU A 12 -11.28 -17.48 13.76
N LEU A 13 -10.63 -16.47 13.17
CA LEU A 13 -11.04 -15.97 11.86
C LEU A 13 -10.84 -17.02 10.75
N LEU A 14 -9.73 -17.75 10.77
CA LEU A 14 -9.41 -18.74 9.75
C LEU A 14 -10.30 -19.99 9.85
N SER A 15 -10.84 -20.32 11.03
CA SER A 15 -11.72 -21.48 11.20
C SER A 15 -13.05 -21.35 10.43
N ASP A 16 -13.44 -20.14 10.07
CA ASP A 16 -14.63 -19.89 9.26
C ASP A 16 -14.43 -20.23 7.78
N TYR A 17 -13.19 -20.48 7.35
CA TYR A 17 -12.82 -20.75 5.97
C TYR A 17 -12.14 -22.12 5.85
N ASP A 18 -12.48 -22.89 4.81
CA ASP A 18 -11.73 -24.09 4.45
C ASP A 18 -10.40 -23.69 3.79
N CYS A 19 -9.41 -23.36 4.63
CA CYS A 19 -8.12 -22.82 4.21
C CYS A 19 -6.94 -23.59 4.81
N GLU A 20 -5.93 -23.86 3.98
CA GLU A 20 -4.70 -24.52 4.40
C GLU A 20 -3.54 -23.53 4.47
N ILE A 21 -2.87 -23.45 5.62
CA ILE A 21 -1.71 -22.58 5.81
C ILE A 21 -0.46 -23.29 5.26
N ARG A 22 -0.03 -22.91 4.06
CA ARG A 22 1.20 -23.42 3.42
C ARG A 22 2.31 -22.38 3.43
N TYR A 23 3.53 -22.80 3.76
CA TYR A 23 4.71 -21.94 3.67
C TYR A 23 5.15 -21.79 2.20
N HIS A 24 5.31 -20.54 1.77
CA HIS A 24 5.79 -20.20 0.45
C HIS A 24 7.09 -19.39 0.59
N PRO A 25 8.21 -19.83 -0.01
CA PRO A 25 9.45 -19.07 0.02
C PRO A 25 9.29 -17.75 -0.76
N GLY A 26 10.03 -16.71 -0.37
CA GLY A 26 9.80 -15.32 -0.84
C GLY A 26 9.73 -15.13 -2.37
N LYS A 27 10.41 -15.97 -3.17
CA LYS A 27 10.30 -15.96 -4.64
C LYS A 27 8.88 -16.24 -5.16
N ALA A 28 8.05 -16.95 -4.40
CA ALA A 28 6.65 -17.21 -4.71
C ALA A 28 5.71 -16.12 -4.16
N ASN A 29 6.19 -15.23 -3.28
CA ASN A 29 5.38 -14.19 -2.64
C ASN A 29 5.34 -12.87 -3.45
N VAL A 30 5.85 -12.87 -4.68
CA VAL A 30 6.05 -11.65 -5.49
C VAL A 30 4.76 -10.85 -5.66
N VAL A 31 3.62 -11.53 -5.83
CA VAL A 31 2.31 -10.88 -6.00
C VAL A 31 1.88 -10.17 -4.71
N ALA A 32 1.95 -10.85 -3.57
CA ALA A 32 1.58 -10.26 -2.28
C ALA A 32 2.53 -9.11 -1.91
N ASP A 33 3.84 -9.27 -2.15
CA ASP A 33 4.83 -8.23 -1.92
C ASP A 33 4.56 -6.99 -2.79
N ALA A 34 4.20 -7.18 -4.06
CA ALA A 34 3.86 -6.07 -4.95
C ALA A 34 2.59 -5.32 -4.50
N LEU A 35 1.58 -6.04 -4.03
CA LEU A 35 0.34 -5.45 -3.51
C LEU A 35 0.59 -4.61 -2.24
N ILE A 36 1.36 -5.14 -1.29
CA ILE A 36 1.71 -4.44 -0.05
C ILE A 36 2.52 -3.17 -0.33
N ARG A 37 3.44 -3.22 -1.30
CA ARG A 37 4.25 -2.06 -1.69
C ARG A 37 3.39 -0.97 -2.32
N LYS A 38 2.46 -1.32 -3.20
CA LYS A 38 1.55 -0.36 -3.85
C LYS A 38 0.68 0.39 -2.83
N GLU A 39 0.17 -0.30 -1.80
CA GLU A 39 -0.64 0.33 -0.76
C GLU A 39 0.18 1.28 0.13
N ARG A 40 1.47 0.98 0.32
CA ARG A 40 2.38 1.75 1.17
C ARG A 40 3.12 2.87 0.45
N GLU A 41 3.19 2.84 -0.88
CA GLU A 41 3.83 3.91 -1.63
C GLU A 41 3.02 5.20 -1.45
N PRO A 42 3.57 6.21 -0.75
CA PRO A 42 2.91 7.50 -0.70
C PRO A 42 2.81 8.03 -2.14
N PRO A 43 1.68 8.60 -2.54
CA PRO A 43 1.54 9.13 -3.89
C PRO A 43 2.70 10.07 -4.18
N LEU A 44 3.32 9.92 -5.35
CA LEU A 44 4.40 10.79 -5.81
C LEU A 44 3.91 12.24 -5.70
N ARG A 45 4.40 12.96 -4.68
CA ARG A 45 4.08 14.38 -4.50
C ARG A 45 4.85 15.14 -5.57
N VAL A 46 4.24 15.32 -6.74
CA VAL A 46 4.78 16.14 -7.83
C VAL A 46 4.73 17.62 -7.42
N ARG A 47 5.67 18.05 -6.59
CA ARG A 47 5.78 19.45 -6.13
C ARG A 47 6.18 20.40 -7.27
N ALA A 48 6.85 19.88 -8.30
CA ALA A 48 7.33 20.67 -9.42
C ALA A 48 6.19 21.25 -10.27
N LEU A 49 5.20 20.43 -10.66
CA LEU A 49 4.08 20.85 -11.49
C LEU A 49 3.15 21.84 -10.76
N VAL A 50 2.95 21.66 -9.46
CA VAL A 50 2.16 22.60 -8.62
C VAL A 50 2.88 23.95 -8.50
N MET A 51 4.21 23.98 -8.42
CA MET A 51 4.97 25.23 -8.39
C MET A 51 4.95 25.95 -9.74
N THR A 52 5.03 25.24 -10.87
CA THR A 52 4.95 25.86 -12.20
C THR A 52 3.54 26.37 -12.50
N ILE A 53 2.49 25.55 -12.29
CA ILE A 53 1.11 25.97 -12.56
C ILE A 53 0.67 27.04 -11.55
N GLY A 54 0.97 26.88 -10.26
CA GLY A 54 0.51 27.81 -9.22
C GLY A 54 1.14 29.21 -9.29
N LEU A 55 2.37 29.34 -9.81
CA LEU A 55 3.07 30.63 -9.91
C LEU A 55 2.98 31.26 -11.30
N ASP A 56 2.89 30.45 -12.36
CA ASP A 56 2.91 30.95 -13.73
C ASP A 56 1.51 31.21 -14.29
N LEU A 57 0.49 30.44 -13.87
CA LEU A 57 -0.90 30.62 -14.33
C LEU A 57 -1.48 31.99 -13.96
N PRO A 58 -1.32 32.53 -12.73
CA PRO A 58 -1.79 33.86 -12.40
C PRO A 58 -1.07 34.95 -13.20
N ARG A 59 0.22 34.72 -13.52
CA ARG A 59 1.06 35.63 -14.28
C ARG A 59 0.65 35.69 -15.75
N GLN A 60 0.30 34.55 -16.34
CA GLN A 60 -0.23 34.49 -17.71
C GLN A 60 -1.62 35.12 -17.82
N ILE A 61 -2.49 34.94 -16.81
CA ILE A 61 -3.82 35.57 -16.77
C ILE A 61 -3.72 37.10 -16.64
N LEU A 62 -2.77 37.62 -15.86
CA LEU A 62 -2.59 39.06 -15.67
C LEU A 62 -1.99 39.75 -16.91
N ASN A 63 -1.27 39.01 -17.75
CA ASN A 63 -0.61 39.51 -18.95
C ASN A 63 -1.46 39.38 -20.23
N ALA A 64 -2.70 38.89 -20.12
CA ALA A 64 -3.69 38.81 -21.20
C ALA A 64 -4.63 40.01 -21.16
#